data_AF-A0A318R1C0-F1
#
_entry.id   AF-A0A318R1C0-F1
#
_cell.length_a   1.000
_cell.length_b   1.000
_cell.length_c   1.000
_cell.angle_alpha   90.00
_cell.angle_beta   90.00
_cell.angle_gamma   90.00
#
_symmetry.space_group_name_H-M   'P 1'
#
loop_
_entity.id
_entity.type
_entity.pdbx_description
1 polymer ?
#
loop_
_entity_poly.entity_id
_entity_poly.type
_entity_poly.pdbx_seq_one_letter_code
_entity_poly.pdbx_strand_id
1 'polypeptide(L)'
;MTYFLLYFSGIALIWWVYRVGWIEALKTILSVLIPSILIILFNVKAGRLIFKNPAVGIISVLPTAFIIYRGSKPIVFGINNWIDRKRNEFVTSQDVVDAEVISKEEA
;
A
#
# COMPACT_ATOMS: atom_id res chain seq x y z
N MET A 1 8.36 -13.07 -25.15
CA MET A 1 9.05 -12.59 -23.93
C MET A 1 8.12 -11.89 -22.96
N THR A 2 7.35 -10.87 -23.36
CA THR A 2 6.48 -10.10 -22.44
C THR A 2 5.45 -10.96 -21.71
N TYR A 3 4.75 -11.84 -22.41
CA TYR A 3 3.77 -12.75 -21.79
C TYR A 3 4.39 -13.71 -20.78
N PHE A 4 5.59 -14.23 -21.07
CA PHE A 4 6.34 -15.08 -20.15
C PHE A 4 6.74 -14.32 -18.88
N LEU A 5 7.23 -13.08 -19.03
CA LEU A 5 7.56 -12.21 -17.91
C LEU A 5 6.34 -11.90 -17.04
N LEU A 6 5.20 -11.58 -17.65
CA LEU A 6 3.93 -11.33 -16.96
C LEU A 6 3.42 -12.57 -16.23
N TYR A 7 3.56 -13.74 -16.85
CA TYR A 7 3.15 -15.01 -16.24
C TYR A 7 3.95 -15.32 -14.97
N PHE A 8 5.29 -15.28 -15.05
CA PHE A 8 6.14 -15.53 -13.89
C PHE A 8 5.98 -14.49 -12.79
N SER A 9 5.89 -13.20 -13.15
CA SER A 9 5.66 -12.14 -12.16
C SER A 9 4.27 -12.25 -11.52
N GLY A 10 3.23 -12.61 -12.28
CA GLY A 10 1.90 -12.90 -11.74
C GLY A 10 1.91 -14.02 -10.70
N ILE A 11 2.55 -15.15 -11.02
CA ILE A 11 2.68 -16.28 -10.07
C ILE A 11 3.46 -15.85 -8.83
N ALA A 12 4.57 -15.11 -8.99
CA ALA A 12 5.36 -14.63 -7.87
C ALA A 12 4.57 -13.67 -6.96
N LEU A 13 3.75 -12.79 -7.55
CA LEU A 13 2.87 -11.87 -6.80
C LEU A 13 1.78 -12.63 -6.05
N ILE A 14 1.12 -13.60 -6.69
CA ILE A 14 0.10 -14.43 -6.03
C ILE A 14 0.72 -15.21 -4.87
N TRP A 15 1.87 -15.85 -5.11
CA TRP A 15 2.60 -16.57 -4.08
C TRP A 15 3.00 -15.66 -2.91
N TRP A 16 3.47 -14.46 -3.20
CA TRP A 16 3.83 -13.47 -2.18
C TRP A 16 2.63 -13.05 -1.33
N VAL A 17 1.51 -12.71 -1.96
CA VAL A 17 0.27 -12.33 -1.25
C VAL A 17 -0.25 -13.48 -0.40
N TYR A 18 -0.19 -14.72 -0.89
CA TYR A 18 -0.55 -15.90 -0.11
C TYR A 18 0.32 -16.05 1.15
N ARG A 19 1.63 -15.82 1.04
CA ARG A 19 2.57 -15.98 2.16
C ARG A 19 2.52 -14.85 3.18
N VAL A 20 2.26 -13.62 2.73
CA VAL A 20 2.31 -12.41 3.57
C VAL A 20 0.92 -12.01 4.09
N GLY A 21 -0.14 -12.41 3.38
CA GLY A 21 -1.51 -12.01 3.67
C GLY A 21 -1.92 -10.72 2.96
N TRP A 22 -3.23 -10.58 2.74
CA TRP A 22 -3.81 -9.47 1.98
C TRP A 22 -3.58 -8.10 2.59
N ILE A 23 -3.68 -7.98 3.92
CA ILE A 23 -3.54 -6.70 4.62
C ILE A 23 -2.09 -6.21 4.53
N GLU A 24 -1.12 -7.09 4.73
CA GLU A 24 0.29 -6.71 4.73
C GLU A 24 0.78 -6.43 3.30
N ALA A 25 0.23 -7.14 2.32
CA ALA A 25 0.40 -6.81 0.90
C ALA A 25 -0.14 -5.41 0.57
N LEU A 26 -1.34 -5.06 1.06
CA LEU A 26 -1.92 -3.72 0.89
C LEU A 26 -1.05 -2.64 1.52
N LYS A 27 -0.60 -2.83 2.77
CA LYS A 27 0.31 -1.87 3.44
C LYS A 27 1.62 -1.70 2.69
N THR A 28 2.16 -2.78 2.12
CA THR A 28 3.37 -2.74 1.29
C THR A 28 3.14 -1.90 0.03
N ILE A 29 2.01 -2.11 -0.66
CA ILE A 29 1.64 -1.31 -1.84
C ILE A 29 1.49 0.16 -1.46
N LEU A 30 0.79 0.47 -0.37
CA LEU A 30 0.61 1.84 0.12
C LEU A 30 1.94 2.52 0.44
N SER A 31 2.90 1.79 1.00
CA SER A 31 4.23 2.30 1.35
C SER A 31 5.03 2.78 0.14
N VAL A 32 4.73 2.26 -1.06
CA VAL A 32 5.35 2.68 -2.33
C VAL A 32 4.46 3.70 -3.05
N LEU A 33 3.15 3.47 -3.05
CA LEU A 33 2.18 4.27 -3.79
C LEU A 33 2.08 5.71 -3.24
N ILE A 34 1.99 5.87 -1.93
CA ILE A 34 1.82 7.19 -1.29
C ILE A 34 3.02 8.11 -1.60
N PRO A 35 4.29 7.72 -1.34
CA PRO A 35 5.42 8.54 -1.74
C PRO A 35 5.44 8.82 -3.25
N SER A 36 5.15 7.82 -4.09
CA SER A 36 5.18 7.98 -5.54
C SER A 36 4.20 9.05 -6.03
N ILE A 37 2.95 9.01 -5.54
CA ILE A 37 1.93 10.01 -5.86
C ILE A 37 2.39 11.40 -5.41
N LEU A 38 2.89 11.53 -4.19
CA LEU A 38 3.38 12.81 -3.67
C LEU A 38 4.53 13.35 -4.52
N ILE A 39 5.49 12.51 -4.90
CA ILE A 39 6.62 12.91 -5.76
C ILE A 39 6.10 13.47 -7.09
N ILE A 40 5.14 12.79 -7.72
CA ILE A 40 4.55 13.23 -8.99
C ILE A 40 3.81 14.57 -8.82
N LEU A 41 2.97 14.70 -7.79
CA LEU A 41 2.17 15.89 -7.53
C LEU A 41 3.01 17.13 -7.23
N PHE A 42 4.10 16.99 -6.47
CA PHE A 42 4.96 18.12 -6.11
C PHE A 42 6.03 18.45 -7.16
N ASN A 43 6.31 17.54 -8.11
CA ASN A 43 7.32 17.74 -9.15
C ASN A 43 6.74 17.85 -10.57
N VAL A 44 5.50 18.34 -10.74
CA VAL A 44 4.84 18.49 -12.05
C VAL A 44 5.70 19.24 -13.08
N LYS A 45 6.43 20.30 -12.65
CA LYS A 45 7.34 21.06 -13.51
C LYS A 45 8.49 20.20 -14.04
N ALA A 46 9.04 19.33 -13.20
CA ALA A 46 10.09 18.42 -13.60
C ALA A 46 9.56 17.24 -14.42
N GLY A 47 8.29 16.85 -14.22
CA GLY A 47 7.55 16.00 -15.15
C GLY A 47 7.59 16.52 -16.59
N ARG A 48 7.42 17.83 -16.77
CA ARG A 48 7.58 18.47 -18.10
C ARG A 48 9.01 18.37 -18.65
N LEU A 49 10.03 18.41 -17.79
CA LEU A 49 11.42 18.20 -18.18
C LEU A 49 11.71 16.76 -18.57
N ILE A 50 11.12 15.76 -17.90
CA ILE A 50 11.28 14.34 -18.23
C ILE A 50 10.84 14.06 -19.68
N PHE A 51 9.75 14.69 -20.14
CA PHE A 51 9.29 14.54 -21.54
C PHE A 51 10.16 15.27 -22.58
N LYS A 52 10.96 16.26 -22.17
CA LYS A 52 11.88 16.98 -23.08
C LYS A 52 13.27 16.36 -23.10
N ASN A 53 13.81 16.05 -21.93
CA ASN A 53 15.08 15.38 -21.73
C ASN A 53 14.96 14.47 -20.48
N PRO A 54 14.76 13.15 -20.68
CA PRO A 54 14.49 12.22 -19.59
C PRO A 54 15.56 12.23 -18.50
N ALA A 55 16.83 12.28 -18.89
CA ALA A 55 17.95 12.24 -17.95
C ALA A 55 17.97 13.48 -17.04
N VAL A 56 17.87 14.67 -17.65
CA VAL A 56 17.86 15.94 -16.90
C VAL A 56 16.61 16.04 -16.02
N GLY A 57 15.46 15.60 -16.54
CA GLY A 57 14.22 15.55 -15.78
C GLY A 57 14.35 14.68 -14.52
N ILE A 58 14.82 13.44 -14.65
CA ILE A 58 14.99 12.53 -13.51
C ILE A 58 15.97 13.11 -12.49
N ILE A 59 17.15 13.56 -12.93
CA ILE A 59 18.18 14.12 -12.03
C ILE A 59 17.63 15.33 -11.27
N SER A 60 16.84 16.18 -11.92
CA SER A 60 16.25 17.37 -11.28
C SER A 60 15.22 17.03 -10.19
N VAL A 61 14.58 15.85 -10.26
CA VAL A 61 13.56 15.41 -9.30
C VAL A 61 14.19 14.71 -8.09
N LEU A 62 15.40 14.15 -8.21
CA LEU A 62 16.01 13.33 -7.16
C LEU A 62 16.08 14.03 -5.78
N PRO A 63 16.56 15.29 -5.66
CA PRO A 63 16.68 15.95 -4.36
C PRO A 63 15.32 16.18 -3.70
N THR A 64 14.34 16.69 -4.45
CA THR A 64 12.98 16.92 -3.96
C THR A 64 12.26 15.60 -3.67
N ALA A 65 12.43 14.58 -4.51
CA ALA A 65 11.84 13.27 -4.28
C ALA A 65 12.34 12.62 -3.00
N PHE A 66 13.63 12.78 -2.66
CA PHE A 66 14.17 12.29 -1.39
C PHE A 66 13.51 12.96 -0.17
N ILE A 67 13.33 14.28 -0.23
CA ILE A 67 12.65 15.04 0.84
C ILE A 67 11.19 14.60 0.98
N ILE A 68 10.48 14.50 -0.15
CA ILE A 68 9.07 14.07 -0.17
C ILE A 68 8.93 12.63 0.33
N TYR A 69 9.81 11.73 -0.09
CA TYR A 69 9.82 10.35 0.39
C TYR A 69 9.97 10.29 1.91
N ARG A 70 10.93 11.03 2.48
CA ARG A 70 11.12 11.16 3.94
C ARG A 70 9.87 11.72 4.61
N GLY A 71 9.32 12.81 4.08
CA GLY A 71 8.11 13.47 4.61
C GLY A 71 6.83 12.64 4.48
N SER A 72 6.79 11.67 3.56
CA SER A 72 5.63 10.79 3.38
C SER A 72 5.57 9.64 4.39
N LYS A 73 6.68 9.28 5.04
CA LYS A 73 6.74 8.16 5.99
C LYS A 73 5.74 8.27 7.15
N PRO A 74 5.57 9.43 7.82
CA PRO A 74 4.56 9.58 8.87
C PRO A 74 3.12 9.36 8.37
N ILE A 75 2.83 9.74 7.12
CA ILE A 75 1.51 9.54 6.50
C ILE A 75 1.25 8.05 6.29
N VAL A 76 2.23 7.35 5.70
CA VAL A 76 2.17 5.89 5.51
C VAL A 76 1.96 5.19 6.85
N PHE A 77 2.71 5.59 7.88
CA PHE A 77 2.56 5.04 9.23
C PHE A 77 1.17 5.29 9.82
N GLY A 78 0.64 6.51 9.68
CA GLY A 78 -0.71 6.85 10.14
C GLY A 78 -1.80 6.00 9.47
N ILE A 79 -1.70 5.80 8.15
CA ILE A 79 -2.64 4.95 7.40
C ILE A 79 -2.52 3.49 7.82
N ASN A 80 -1.30 2.96 7.97
CA ASN A 80 -1.09 1.59 8.41
C ASN A 80 -1.68 1.35 9.81
N ASN A 81 -1.46 2.28 10.75
CA ASN A 81 -2.04 2.18 12.10
C ASN A 81 -3.58 2.26 12.06
N TRP A 82 -4.15 3.06 11.16
CA TRP A 82 -5.59 3.13 10.99
C TRP A 82 -6.17 1.80 10.46
N ILE A 83 -5.50 1.17 9.50
CA ILE A 83 -5.85 -0.16 9.00
C ILE A 83 -5.80 -1.19 10.13
N ASP A 84 -4.73 -1.16 10.94
CA ASP A 84 -4.58 -2.09 12.07
C ASP A 84 -5.64 -1.90 13.14
N ARG A 85 -5.95 -0.65 13.49
CA ARG A 85 -7.03 -0.35 14.43
C ARG A 85 -8.37 -0.88 13.93
N LYS A 86 -8.69 -0.65 12.66
CA LYS A 86 -9.93 -1.15 12.06
C LYS A 86 -9.99 -2.66 12.07
N ARG A 87 -8.91 -3.35 11.69
CA ARG A 87 -8.82 -4.81 11.78
C ARG A 87 -9.10 -5.31 13.20
N ASN A 88 -8.49 -4.71 14.20
CA ASN A 88 -8.68 -5.11 15.60
C ASN A 88 -10.12 -4.88 16.07
N GLU A 89 -10.74 -3.76 15.73
CA GLU A 89 -12.15 -3.49 16.01
C GLU A 89 -13.09 -4.57 15.41
N PHE A 90 -12.81 -5.03 14.18
CA PHE A 90 -13.58 -6.10 13.53
C PHE A 90 -13.40 -7.47 14.19
N VAL A 91 -12.18 -7.81 14.64
CA VAL A 91 -11.93 -9.08 15.33
C VAL A 91 -12.60 -9.09 16.70
N THR A 92 -12.47 -8.00 17.47
CA THR A 92 -13.11 -7.89 18.80
C THR A 92 -14.64 -7.91 18.72
N SER A 93 -15.26 -7.36 17.67
CA SER A 93 -16.72 -7.38 17.54
C SER A 93 -17.30 -8.72 17.09
N GLN A 94 -16.50 -9.56 16.43
CA GLN A 94 -16.93 -10.90 16.00
C GLN A 94 -17.07 -11.88 17.17
N ASP A 95 -16.16 -11.81 18.16
CA ASP A 95 -16.24 -12.62 19.39
C ASP A 95 -17.47 -12.32 20.27
N VAL A 96 -18.19 -11.22 20.02
CA VAL A 96 -19.38 -10.83 20.80
C VAL A 96 -20.69 -11.38 20.20
N VAL A 97 -20.69 -11.85 18.94
CA VAL A 97 -21.92 -12.28 18.25
C VAL A 97 -22.20 -13.79 18.38
N ASP A 98 -21.21 -14.61 18.69
CA ASP A 98 -21.40 -16.07 18.82
C ASP A 98 -21.91 -16.52 20.22
N ALA A 99 -22.11 -15.60 21.17
CA ALA A 99 -22.52 -15.93 22.54
C ALA A 99 -24.02 -15.75 22.85
N GLU A 100 -24.84 -15.23 21.93
CA GLU A 100 -26.24 -14.89 22.22
C GLU A 100 -27.29 -15.77 21.51
N VAL A 101 -26.92 -16.94 20.97
CA VAL A 101 -27.89 -17.80 20.23
C VAL A 101 -27.79 -19.29 20.56
N ILE A 102 -27.65 -19.66 21.84
CA ILE A 102 -28.07 -21.00 22.32
C ILE A 102 -28.67 -20.86 23.74
N SER A 103 -29.89 -20.35 23.85
CA SER A 103 -30.76 -20.59 25.01
C SER A 103 -32.24 -20.40 24.67
N LYS A 104 -32.70 -21.08 23.61
CA LYS A 104 -34.13 -21.31 23.38
C LYS A 104 -34.36 -22.71 22.84
N GLU A 105 -33.91 -23.71 23.58
CA GLU A 105 -34.50 -25.04 23.59
C GLU A 105 -34.02 -25.76 24.85
N GLU A 106 -34.94 -26.52 25.45
CA GLU A 106 -34.83 -27.34 26.67
C GLU A 106 -35.28 -26.71 28.00
N ALA A 107 -36.49 -27.15 28.39
CA ALA A 107 -37.17 -27.24 29.69
C ALA A 107 -38.44 -26.38 29.85
#